data_AF-A0A7J2LAZ9-F1
#
_entry.id   AF-A0A7J2LAZ9-F1
#
_cell.length_a   1.000
_cell.length_b   1.000
_cell.length_c   1.000
_cell.angle_alpha   90.00
_cell.angle_beta   90.00
_cell.angle_gamma   90.00
#
_symmetry.space_group_name_H-M   'P 1'
#
loop_
_entity.id
_entity.type
_entity.pdbx_description
1 polymer ?
#
loop_
_entity_poly.entity_id
_entity_poly.type
_entity_poly.pdbx_seq_one_letter_code
_entity_poly.pdbx_strand_id
1 'polypeptide(L)'
;MRFDAPEEERRIGIEVYVSDSDGIGGRIKASPKDFVIEEILEDGTILARDGKNLLSKFKDENGKYTLILVEKINIDTLIMIMKIADKLSIPRNMIRYAGLKDKRAIAVQLLCVPVPAHKISERIDRISKVKIKEIVPSNYEIKTGK
;
A
#
# COMPACT_ATOMS: atom_id res chain seq x y z
N MET A 1 3.50 -35.83 16.45
CA MET A 1 3.13 -36.31 15.11
C MET A 1 2.78 -35.05 14.31
N ARG A 2 3.45 -34.73 13.21
CA ARG A 2 3.12 -33.53 12.42
C ARG A 2 1.79 -33.77 11.71
N PHE A 3 0.88 -32.81 11.76
CA PHE A 3 -0.37 -32.88 11.02
C PHE A 3 -0.07 -32.64 9.54
N ASP A 4 -0.54 -33.56 8.70
CA ASP A 4 -0.54 -33.35 7.25
C ASP A 4 -1.53 -32.23 6.93
N ALA A 5 -1.13 -31.33 6.03
CA ALA A 5 -2.04 -30.31 5.52
C ALA A 5 -3.20 -30.96 4.72
N PRO A 6 -4.36 -30.28 4.59
CA PRO A 6 -5.46 -30.72 3.74
C PRO A 6 -5.00 -31.01 2.30
N GLU A 7 -5.72 -31.89 1.59
CA GLU A 7 -5.31 -32.34 0.26
C GLU A 7 -5.14 -31.18 -0.74
N GLU A 8 -6.00 -30.17 -0.65
CA GLU A 8 -5.97 -28.98 -1.49
C GLU A 8 -4.65 -28.20 -1.35
N GLU A 9 -4.13 -28.10 -0.12
CA GLU A 9 -2.86 -27.42 0.17
C GLU A 9 -1.66 -28.28 -0.22
N ARG A 10 -1.74 -29.60 -0.02
CA ARG A 10 -0.69 -30.53 -0.45
C ARG A 10 -0.53 -30.53 -1.97
N ARG A 11 -1.63 -30.40 -2.73
CA ARG A 11 -1.60 -30.29 -4.19
C ARG A 11 -0.84 -29.06 -4.69
N ILE A 12 -0.67 -28.03 -3.86
CA ILE A 12 0.14 -26.83 -4.18
C ILE A 12 1.49 -26.80 -3.45
N GLY A 13 1.90 -27.91 -2.84
CA GLY A 13 3.20 -28.07 -2.18
C GLY A 13 3.27 -27.57 -0.73
N ILE A 14 2.14 -27.22 -0.10
CA ILE A 14 2.08 -26.93 1.34
C ILE A 14 1.75 -28.26 2.05
N GLU A 15 2.77 -28.94 2.54
CA GLU A 15 2.63 -30.33 3.01
C GLU A 15 2.31 -30.47 4.50
N VAL A 16 2.89 -29.61 5.32
CA VAL A 16 2.83 -29.71 6.80
C VAL A 16 2.77 -28.33 7.44
N TYR A 17 2.25 -28.27 8.67
CA TYR A 17 2.27 -27.07 9.52
C TYR A 17 3.37 -27.15 10.59
N VAL A 18 3.78 -25.99 11.09
CA VAL A 18 4.78 -25.87 12.17
C VAL A 18 4.21 -26.34 13.51
N SER A 19 2.93 -26.05 13.78
CA SER A 19 2.22 -26.42 15.01
C SER A 19 1.47 -27.74 14.87
N ASP A 20 1.27 -28.42 15.99
CA ASP A 20 0.50 -29.67 16.12
C ASP A 20 -0.79 -29.50 16.93
N SER A 21 -1.22 -28.27 17.19
CA SER A 21 -2.53 -27.99 17.78
C SER A 21 -3.63 -28.02 16.72
N ASP A 22 -4.84 -28.39 17.11
CA ASP A 22 -6.03 -28.25 16.26
C ASP A 22 -6.22 -26.80 15.81
N GLY A 23 -6.74 -26.64 14.60
CA GLY A 23 -7.10 -25.33 14.05
C GLY A 23 -8.26 -24.70 14.81
N ILE A 24 -8.17 -23.39 15.08
CA ILE A 24 -9.24 -22.62 15.73
C ILE A 24 -10.46 -22.35 14.82
N GLY A 25 -10.38 -22.72 13.55
CA GLY A 25 -11.36 -22.36 12.53
C GLY A 25 -11.42 -20.86 12.26
N GLY A 26 -12.63 -20.32 12.04
CA GLY A 26 -12.86 -18.90 11.80
C GLY A 26 -12.89 -18.48 10.33
N ARG A 27 -13.20 -17.21 10.08
CA ARG A 27 -13.30 -16.62 8.73
C ARG A 27 -12.45 -15.37 8.66
N ILE A 28 -11.46 -15.38 7.77
CA ILE A 28 -10.60 -14.22 7.50
C ILE A 28 -11.20 -13.33 6.39
N LYS A 29 -10.84 -12.04 6.40
CA LYS A 29 -11.19 -11.05 5.37
C LYS A 29 -12.71 -10.97 5.07
N ALA A 30 -13.59 -11.09 6.07
CA ALA A 30 -15.04 -11.02 5.86
C ALA A 30 -15.44 -9.61 5.35
N SER A 31 -14.89 -8.58 5.96
CA SER A 31 -14.92 -7.17 5.56
C SER A 31 -13.50 -6.67 5.25
N PRO A 32 -13.32 -5.65 4.37
CA PRO A 32 -12.01 -5.01 4.18
C PRO A 32 -11.39 -4.47 5.48
N LYS A 33 -12.21 -4.13 6.49
CA LYS A 33 -11.75 -3.63 7.79
C LYS A 33 -11.05 -4.71 8.63
N ASP A 34 -11.31 -5.98 8.34
CA ASP A 34 -10.72 -7.12 9.08
C ASP A 34 -9.28 -7.40 8.64
N PHE A 35 -8.78 -6.68 7.62
CA PHE A 35 -7.43 -6.83 7.10
C PHE A 35 -6.84 -5.46 6.79
N VAL A 36 -6.00 -4.99 7.71
CA VAL A 36 -5.32 -3.70 7.61
C VAL A 36 -3.86 -3.94 7.25
N ILE A 37 -3.37 -3.18 6.28
CA ILE A 37 -1.99 -3.24 5.81
C ILE A 37 -1.36 -1.86 6.01
N GLU A 38 -0.25 -1.83 6.73
CA GLU A 38 0.56 -0.65 6.95
C GLU A 38 1.94 -0.92 6.35
N GLU A 39 2.33 -0.12 5.35
CA GLU A 39 3.60 -0.33 4.67
C GLU A 39 4.78 0.05 5.57
N ILE A 40 5.80 -0.81 5.58
CA ILE A 40 7.08 -0.56 6.25
C ILE A 40 8.10 -0.18 5.16
N LEU A 41 8.72 0.98 5.30
CA LEU A 41 9.74 1.47 4.37
C LEU A 41 11.09 0.77 4.60
N GLU A 42 12.03 0.91 3.64
CA GLU A 42 13.37 0.32 3.73
C GLU A 42 14.12 0.70 5.03
N ASP A 43 13.83 1.87 5.60
CA ASP A 43 14.45 2.37 6.82
C ASP A 43 13.70 1.98 8.12
N GLY A 44 12.72 1.08 8.02
CA GLY A 44 11.91 0.60 9.14
C GLY A 44 10.74 1.51 9.54
N THR A 45 10.50 2.61 8.82
CA THR A 45 9.35 3.49 9.11
C THR A 45 8.04 2.78 8.82
N ILE A 46 7.16 2.72 9.81
CA ILE A 46 5.81 2.18 9.67
C ILE A 46 4.86 3.31 9.25
N LEU A 47 4.21 3.15 8.10
CA LEU A 47 3.20 4.07 7.61
C LEU A 47 1.84 3.77 8.25
N ALA A 48 1.76 3.99 9.57
CA ALA A 48 0.60 3.64 10.37
C ALA A 48 -0.68 4.32 9.87
N ARG A 49 -1.80 3.60 9.89
CA ARG A 49 -3.11 4.06 9.44
C ARG A 49 -3.64 5.22 10.27
N ASP A 50 -3.40 5.22 11.57
CA ASP A 50 -3.81 6.31 12.45
C ASP A 50 -2.66 7.28 12.77
N GLY A 51 -1.49 7.06 12.16
CA GLY A 51 -0.34 7.96 12.27
C GLY A 51 -0.52 9.29 11.54
N LYS A 52 0.21 10.31 12.01
CA LYS A 52 0.23 11.68 11.49
C LYS A 52 1.67 12.15 11.31
N ASN A 53 1.89 13.03 10.33
CA ASN A 53 3.20 13.60 9.99
C ASN A 53 4.27 12.52 9.72
N LEU A 54 3.85 11.38 9.17
CA LEU A 54 4.69 10.22 8.90
C LEU A 54 5.74 10.53 7.84
N LEU A 55 5.47 11.48 6.95
CA LEU A 55 6.38 11.86 5.88
C LEU A 55 7.27 13.06 6.22
N SER A 56 7.17 13.64 7.42
CA SER A 56 7.90 14.85 7.83
C SER A 56 9.41 14.75 7.60
N LYS A 57 10.00 13.60 7.92
CA LYS A 57 11.45 13.35 7.75
C LYS A 57 11.91 13.25 6.29
N PHE A 58 11.00 12.98 5.37
CA PHE A 58 11.30 12.90 3.93
C PHE A 58 11.05 14.23 3.22
N LYS A 59 10.49 15.23 3.91
CA LYS A 59 10.10 16.50 3.31
C LYS A 59 11.34 17.29 2.90
N ASP A 60 11.38 17.67 1.63
CA ASP A 60 12.38 18.57 1.05
C ASP A 60 11.66 19.51 0.08
N GLU A 61 11.60 20.81 0.41
CA GLU A 61 10.88 21.82 -0.38
C GLU A 61 11.46 21.97 -1.80
N ASN A 62 12.74 21.61 -1.99
CA ASN A 62 13.41 21.61 -3.29
C ASN A 62 13.41 20.21 -3.94
N GLY A 63 12.62 19.28 -3.40
CA GLY A 63 12.48 17.92 -3.86
C GLY A 63 12.01 17.84 -5.32
N LYS A 64 12.66 16.98 -6.10
CA LYS A 64 12.28 16.72 -7.50
C LYS A 64 10.96 15.94 -7.63
N TYR A 65 10.60 15.21 -6.59
CA TYR A 65 9.41 14.37 -6.56
C TYR A 65 8.44 14.85 -5.48
N THR A 66 7.23 14.31 -5.54
CA THR A 66 6.27 14.42 -4.45
C THR A 66 5.91 13.03 -3.96
N LEU A 67 5.99 12.84 -2.65
CA LEU A 67 5.47 11.68 -1.96
C LEU A 67 4.00 11.90 -1.64
N ILE A 68 3.20 10.86 -1.88
CA ILE A 68 1.77 10.85 -1.59
C ILE A 68 1.48 9.62 -0.75
N LEU A 69 1.10 9.84 0.51
CA LEU A 69 0.62 8.77 1.39
C LEU A 69 -0.86 8.54 1.12
N VAL A 70 -1.21 7.31 0.72
CA VAL A 70 -2.60 6.96 0.37
C VAL A 70 -3.12 5.84 1.25
N GLU A 71 -4.36 5.98 1.73
CA GLU A 71 -5.16 4.87 2.26
C GLU A 71 -6.15 4.43 1.18
N LYS A 72 -6.06 3.18 0.73
CA LYS A 72 -6.98 2.58 -0.22
C LYS A 72 -7.89 1.55 0.45
N ILE A 73 -9.17 1.53 0.09
CA ILE A 73 -10.17 0.65 0.69
C ILE A 73 -10.89 -0.17 -0.39
N ASN A 74 -10.74 -1.49 -0.39
CA ASN A 74 -11.45 -2.36 -1.34
C ASN A 74 -11.26 -1.97 -2.83
N ILE A 75 -10.02 -1.64 -3.20
CA ILE A 75 -9.61 -1.25 -4.55
C ILE A 75 -8.20 -1.81 -4.86
N ASP A 76 -8.02 -2.21 -6.10
CA ASP A 76 -6.74 -2.71 -6.61
C ASP A 76 -5.71 -1.58 -6.71
N THR A 77 -4.43 -1.88 -6.40
CA THR A 77 -3.35 -0.88 -6.52
C THR A 77 -3.25 -0.36 -7.95
N LEU A 78 -3.30 -1.20 -8.98
CA LEU A 78 -3.16 -0.76 -10.36
C LEU A 78 -4.32 0.14 -10.78
N ILE A 79 -5.56 -0.17 -10.39
CA ILE A 79 -6.73 0.68 -10.67
C ILE A 79 -6.58 2.05 -10.00
N MET A 80 -6.08 2.09 -8.76
CA MET A 80 -5.80 3.36 -8.06
C MET A 80 -4.73 4.17 -8.82
N ILE A 81 -3.63 3.53 -9.22
CA ILE A 81 -2.55 4.17 -9.98
C ILE A 81 -3.07 4.75 -11.30
N MET A 82 -3.90 4.00 -12.04
CA MET A 82 -4.54 4.49 -13.26
C MET A 82 -5.33 5.78 -13.00
N LYS A 83 -6.19 5.80 -11.99
CA LYS A 83 -7.01 6.97 -11.65
C LYS A 83 -6.17 8.17 -11.22
N ILE A 84 -5.10 7.96 -10.45
CA ILE A 84 -4.19 9.04 -10.03
C ILE A 84 -3.45 9.59 -11.25
N ALA A 85 -2.91 8.72 -12.11
CA ALA A 85 -2.22 9.11 -13.33
C ALA A 85 -3.11 9.95 -14.26
N ASP A 86 -4.36 9.53 -14.47
CA ASP A 86 -5.33 10.26 -15.29
C ASP A 86 -5.62 11.66 -14.72
N LYS A 87 -5.77 11.78 -13.38
CA LYS A 87 -5.99 13.08 -12.70
C LYS A 87 -4.77 14.00 -12.76
N LEU A 88 -3.58 13.44 -12.72
CA LEU A 88 -2.32 14.20 -12.81
C LEU A 88 -1.89 14.45 -14.26
N SER A 89 -2.55 13.83 -15.24
CA SER A 89 -2.21 13.90 -16.66
C SER A 89 -0.76 13.46 -16.94
N ILE A 90 -0.32 12.39 -16.26
CA ILE A 90 1.00 11.78 -16.45
C ILE A 90 0.88 10.31 -16.85
N PRO A 91 1.88 9.74 -17.54
CA PRO A 91 1.96 8.30 -17.76
C PRO A 91 1.99 7.51 -16.44
N ARG A 92 1.29 6.36 -16.41
CA ARG A 92 1.18 5.50 -15.21
C ARG A 92 2.53 4.99 -14.70
N ASN A 93 3.47 4.73 -15.60
CA ASN A 93 4.82 4.29 -15.29
C ASN A 93 5.68 5.36 -14.61
N MET A 94 5.23 6.63 -14.57
CA MET A 94 5.87 7.67 -13.77
C MET A 94 5.47 7.64 -12.29
N ILE A 95 4.43 6.87 -11.92
CA ILE A 95 4.03 6.71 -10.51
C ILE A 95 4.76 5.50 -9.93
N ARG A 96 5.66 5.75 -8.99
CA ARG A 96 6.46 4.73 -8.30
C ARG A 96 5.78 4.30 -7.00
N TYR A 97 5.87 3.02 -6.69
CA TYR A 97 5.40 2.38 -5.46
C TYR A 97 6.22 1.11 -5.19
N ALA A 98 6.31 0.66 -3.93
CA ALA A 98 7.21 -0.44 -3.55
C ALA A 98 6.66 -1.82 -3.93
N GLY A 99 5.34 -1.99 -3.88
CA GLY A 99 4.68 -3.23 -4.26
C GLY A 99 3.16 -3.16 -4.21
N LEU A 100 2.51 -4.15 -4.82
CA LEU A 100 1.06 -4.29 -4.80
C LEU A 100 0.57 -4.67 -3.40
N LYS A 101 -0.65 -4.26 -3.06
CA LYS A 101 -1.30 -4.58 -1.78
C LYS A 101 -2.69 -5.15 -2.04
N ASP A 102 -3.14 -6.09 -1.22
CA ASP A 102 -4.44 -6.76 -1.37
C ASP A 102 -5.57 -5.79 -1.70
N LYS A 103 -6.40 -6.16 -2.68
CA LYS A 103 -7.62 -5.42 -3.01
C LYS A 103 -8.59 -5.40 -1.83
N ARG A 104 -8.89 -6.57 -1.23
CA ARG A 104 -9.89 -6.73 -0.16
C ARG A 104 -9.29 -6.43 1.21
N ALA A 105 -8.86 -5.20 1.38
CA ALA A 105 -8.18 -4.70 2.58
C ALA A 105 -8.40 -3.19 2.74
N ILE A 106 -8.00 -2.67 3.90
CA ILE A 106 -7.56 -1.28 4.04
C ILE A 106 -6.05 -1.30 3.97
N ALA A 107 -5.46 -0.59 3.00
CA ALA A 107 -4.02 -0.57 2.83
C ALA A 107 -3.51 0.87 2.77
N VAL A 108 -2.50 1.15 3.59
CA VAL A 108 -1.73 2.39 3.55
C VAL A 108 -0.44 2.13 2.82
N GLN A 109 -0.15 2.93 1.80
CA GLN A 109 1.07 2.79 1.00
C GLN A 109 1.55 4.16 0.50
N LEU A 110 2.84 4.22 0.19
CA LEU A 110 3.51 5.40 -0.32
C LEU A 110 3.59 5.35 -1.85
N LEU A 111 3.25 6.47 -2.46
CA LEU A 111 3.49 6.72 -3.89
C LEU A 111 4.53 7.84 -4.05
N CYS A 112 5.29 7.79 -5.13
CA CYS A 112 6.21 8.84 -5.54
C CYS A 112 5.92 9.24 -6.99
N VAL A 113 5.76 10.54 -7.24
CA VAL A 113 5.42 11.09 -8.57
C VAL A 113 6.30 12.28 -8.93
N PRO A 114 6.64 12.48 -10.23
CA PRO A 114 7.42 13.63 -10.70
C PRO A 114 6.51 14.86 -10.97
N VAL A 115 5.61 15.17 -10.03
CA VAL A 115 4.70 16.32 -10.13
C VAL A 115 4.88 17.18 -8.89
N PRO A 116 5.02 18.52 -9.00
CA PRO A 116 5.13 19.39 -7.84
C PRO A 116 3.91 19.30 -6.91
N ALA A 117 4.14 19.29 -5.60
CA ALA A 117 3.10 19.10 -4.58
C ALA A 117 1.90 20.05 -4.72
N HIS A 118 2.15 21.32 -5.04
CA HIS A 118 1.09 22.33 -5.22
C HIS A 118 0.12 22.02 -6.36
N LYS A 119 0.53 21.25 -7.38
CA LYS A 119 -0.34 20.83 -8.50
C LYS A 119 -1.16 19.58 -8.18
N ILE A 120 -0.80 18.86 -7.12
CA ILE A 120 -1.40 17.57 -6.77
C ILE A 120 -2.61 17.77 -5.87
N SER A 121 -2.48 18.56 -4.80
CA SER A 121 -3.53 18.77 -3.80
C SER A 121 -4.87 19.16 -4.42
N GLU A 122 -4.86 19.99 -5.46
CA GLU A 122 -6.09 20.42 -6.15
C GLU A 122 -6.76 19.34 -7.01
N ARG A 123 -6.03 18.28 -7.38
CA ARG A 123 -6.43 17.34 -8.45
C ARG A 123 -6.86 15.95 -7.98
N ILE A 124 -6.33 15.47 -6.85
CA ILE A 124 -6.48 14.06 -6.45
C ILE A 124 -7.40 13.81 -5.25
N ASP A 125 -7.98 14.85 -4.67
CA ASP A 125 -8.85 14.75 -3.48
C ASP A 125 -10.16 13.97 -3.69
N ARG A 126 -10.55 13.69 -4.95
CA ARG A 126 -11.84 13.09 -5.30
C ARG A 126 -11.69 11.76 -6.04
N ILE A 127 -10.93 10.83 -5.48
CA ILE A 127 -10.82 9.47 -6.01
C ILE A 127 -11.58 8.51 -5.09
N SER A 128 -12.69 7.95 -5.60
CA SER A 128 -13.49 6.98 -4.84
C SER A 128 -12.62 5.84 -4.32
N LYS A 129 -12.81 5.48 -3.04
CA LYS A 129 -12.09 4.44 -2.30
C LYS A 129 -10.62 4.72 -1.99
N VAL A 130 -10.17 5.96 -2.20
CA VAL A 130 -8.80 6.40 -1.94
C VAL A 130 -8.86 7.66 -1.10
N LYS A 131 -8.14 7.67 0.01
CA LYS A 131 -7.97 8.83 0.89
C LYS A 131 -6.51 9.25 0.85
N ILE A 132 -6.26 10.50 0.50
CA ILE A 132 -4.93 11.09 0.60
C ILE A 132 -4.70 11.48 2.06
N LYS A 133 -3.61 10.99 2.64
CA LYS A 133 -3.27 11.26 4.05
C LYS A 133 -2.26 12.39 4.18
N GLU A 134 -1.21 12.35 3.37
CA GLU A 134 -0.11 13.33 3.38
C GLU A 134 0.42 13.51 1.97
N ILE A 135 0.85 14.74 1.66
CA ILE A 135 1.54 15.09 0.41
C ILE A 135 2.75 15.91 0.82
N VAL A 136 3.95 15.47 0.46
CA VAL A 136 5.18 16.24 0.73
C VAL A 136 6.12 16.24 -0.48
N PRO A 137 6.73 17.39 -0.83
CA PRO A 137 7.83 17.39 -1.78
C PRO A 137 9.02 16.65 -1.16
N SER A 138 9.79 15.93 -1.99
CA SER A 138 10.87 15.07 -1.51
C SER A 138 11.87 14.72 -2.62
N ASN A 139 13.09 14.36 -2.22
CA ASN A 139 14.06 13.65 -3.06
C ASN A 139 14.10 12.14 -2.77
N TYR A 140 13.21 11.63 -1.92
CA TYR A 140 13.11 10.21 -1.62
C TYR A 140 12.60 9.44 -2.85
N GLU A 141 13.35 8.40 -3.20
CA GLU A 141 13.02 7.52 -4.30
C GLU A 141 12.55 6.15 -3.80
N ILE A 142 11.35 5.76 -4.24
CA ILE A 142 10.81 4.43 -3.92
C ILE A 142 11.41 3.39 -4.86
N LYS A 143 12.12 2.41 -4.30
CA LYS A 143 12.56 1.23 -5.06
C LYS A 143 11.45 0.19 -5.07
N THR A 144 11.15 -0.37 -6.24
CA THR A 144 10.16 -1.44 -6.38
C THR A 144 10.85 -2.78 -6.17
N GLY A 145 10.25 -3.66 -5.36
CA GLY A 145 10.68 -5.06 -5.24
C GLY A 145 11.97 -5.30 -4.44
N LYS A 146 12.32 -4.41 -3.50
CA LYS A 146 13.34 -4.67 -2.48
C LYS A 146 12.70 -4.82 -1.12
#